data_AF-A0A3P1X2C3-F1
#
_entry.id   AF-A0A3P1X2C3-F1
#
_cell.length_a   1.000
_cell.length_b   1.000
_cell.length_c   1.000
_cell.angle_alpha   90.00
_cell.angle_beta   90.00
_cell.angle_gamma   90.00
#
_symmetry.space_group_name_H-M   'P 1'
#
loop_
_entity.id
_entity.type
_entity.pdbx_description
1 polymer ?
#
loop_
_entity_poly.entity_id
_entity_poly.type
_entity_poly.pdbx_seq_one_letter_code
_entity_poly.pdbx_strand_id
1 'polypeptide(L)'
;LDGLLYHESDLRIEEHYTDTAGFTDHVFALMHLLGFRFAPRIRDLGDTKLYIPKGDAAYDALKPMIGGTLNIKHVRAHWDEILRLATSIKQGTVTASLMLRKLGSYPRQNGLAVALRELGRIERT
;
A
#
# COMPACT_ATOMS: atom_id res chain seq x y z
N LEU A 1 -1.35 -10.83 -5.72
CA LEU A 1 -0.11 -10.85 -4.89
C LEU A 1 0.46 -12.24 -4.78
N ASP A 2 -0.23 -13.23 -4.21
CA ASP A 2 0.31 -14.61 -4.16
C ASP A 2 0.65 -15.15 -5.56
N GLY A 3 -0.23 -14.99 -6.54
CA GLY A 3 0.06 -15.34 -7.94
C GLY A 3 1.15 -14.50 -8.62
N LEU A 4 1.60 -13.38 -8.02
CA LEU A 4 2.75 -12.62 -8.52
C LEU A 4 4.07 -13.07 -7.87
N LEU A 5 3.99 -13.63 -6.66
CA LEU A 5 5.15 -14.03 -5.87
C LEU A 5 5.50 -15.51 -6.04
N TYR A 6 4.49 -16.34 -6.27
CA TYR A 6 4.59 -17.81 -6.22
C TYR A 6 4.08 -18.44 -7.51
N HIS A 7 4.20 -17.77 -8.66
CA HIS A 7 3.90 -18.38 -9.95
C HIS A 7 5.02 -19.36 -10.35
N GLU A 8 4.66 -20.44 -11.01
CA GLU A 8 5.60 -21.50 -11.46
C GLU A 8 6.26 -21.17 -12.82
N SER A 9 6.37 -19.89 -13.16
CA SER A 9 6.94 -19.47 -14.44
C SER A 9 8.25 -18.70 -14.25
N ASP A 10 9.13 -18.77 -15.25
CA ASP A 10 10.39 -18.01 -15.26
C ASP A 10 10.20 -16.51 -15.59
N LEU A 11 8.95 -16.07 -15.76
CA LEU A 11 8.64 -14.68 -16.11
C LEU A 11 8.89 -13.77 -14.91
N ARG A 12 9.66 -12.70 -15.11
CA ARG A 12 9.78 -11.64 -14.10
C ARG A 12 8.62 -10.66 -14.28
N ILE A 13 7.62 -10.76 -13.43
CA ILE A 13 6.49 -9.83 -13.46
C ILE A 13 6.95 -8.50 -12.85
N GLU A 14 6.97 -7.44 -13.66
CA GLU A 14 7.38 -6.10 -13.20
C GLU A 14 6.17 -5.21 -12.88
N GLU A 15 5.09 -5.34 -13.65
CA GLU A 15 3.91 -4.48 -13.53
C GLU A 15 2.63 -5.29 -13.45
N HIS A 16 1.73 -4.87 -12.55
CA HIS A 16 0.43 -5.50 -12.36
C HIS A 16 -0.70 -4.49 -12.49
N TYR A 17 -1.65 -4.81 -13.38
CA TYR A 17 -2.86 -4.04 -13.63
C TYR A 17 -4.06 -4.72 -12.95
N THR A 18 -4.86 -3.95 -12.22
CA THR A 18 -6.11 -4.42 -11.60
C THR A 18 -7.24 -3.40 -11.82
N ASP A 19 -8.48 -3.88 -11.85
CA ASP A 19 -9.65 -3.00 -11.87
C ASP A 19 -9.96 -2.41 -10.47
N THR A 20 -10.82 -1.40 -10.46
CA THR A 20 -11.10 -0.49 -9.32
C THR A 20 -11.49 -1.21 -8.02
N ALA A 21 -12.07 -2.41 -8.08
CA ALA A 21 -12.54 -3.14 -6.89
C ALA A 21 -11.41 -3.84 -6.09
N GLY A 22 -10.19 -3.89 -6.61
CA GLY A 22 -9.10 -4.71 -6.06
C GLY A 22 -8.01 -3.98 -5.26
N PHE A 23 -8.02 -2.65 -5.20
CA PHE A 23 -6.91 -1.90 -4.59
C PHE A 23 -7.24 -1.41 -3.17
N THR A 24 -6.27 -1.56 -2.28
CA THR A 24 -6.28 -0.94 -0.94
C THR A 24 -4.92 -0.31 -0.69
N ASP A 25 -4.83 0.65 0.23
CA ASP A 25 -3.55 1.26 0.60
C ASP A 25 -2.51 0.18 1.00
N HIS A 26 -2.93 -0.89 1.71
CA HIS A 26 -2.02 -1.99 2.07
C HIS A 26 -1.46 -2.72 0.84
N VAL A 27 -2.24 -2.87 -0.23
CA VAL A 27 -1.78 -3.50 -1.47
C VAL A 27 -0.77 -2.61 -2.17
N PHE A 28 -1.02 -1.29 -2.25
CA PHE A 28 -0.04 -0.34 -2.77
C PHE A 28 1.30 -0.43 -2.02
N ALA A 29 1.26 -0.42 -0.69
CA ALA A 29 2.45 -0.54 0.14
C ALA A 29 3.21 -1.86 -0.11
N LEU A 30 2.50 -2.99 -0.12
CA LEU A 30 3.15 -4.29 -0.32
C LEU A 30 3.72 -4.44 -1.74
N MET A 31 3.02 -3.98 -2.77
CA MET A 31 3.52 -4.03 -4.14
C MET A 31 4.84 -3.26 -4.27
N HIS A 32 4.88 -2.02 -3.75
CA HIS A 32 6.09 -1.23 -3.74
C HIS A 32 7.25 -1.93 -3.00
N LEU A 33 7.00 -2.41 -1.78
CA LEU A 33 8.02 -3.09 -0.96
C LEU A 33 8.55 -4.38 -1.58
N LEU A 34 7.72 -5.07 -2.38
CA LEU A 34 8.09 -6.30 -3.07
C LEU A 34 8.73 -6.04 -4.44
N GLY A 35 8.76 -4.78 -4.89
CA GLY A 35 9.38 -4.37 -6.15
C GLY A 35 8.46 -4.48 -7.37
N PHE A 36 7.14 -4.55 -7.17
CA PHE A 36 6.17 -4.56 -8.24
C PHE A 36 5.62 -3.16 -8.49
N ARG A 37 5.55 -2.76 -9.77
CA ARG A 37 4.80 -1.58 -10.18
C ARG A 37 3.31 -1.92 -10.17
N PHE A 38 2.55 -1.21 -9.35
CA PHE A 38 1.11 -1.41 -9.25
C PHE A 38 0.37 -0.29 -9.99
N ALA A 39 -0.33 -0.64 -11.05
CA ALA A 39 -1.02 0.30 -11.94
C ALA A 39 -2.52 -0.02 -11.98
N PRO A 40 -3.28 0.26 -10.91
CA PRO A 40 -4.72 0.01 -10.92
C PRO A 40 -5.43 1.00 -11.85
N ARG A 41 -6.44 0.51 -12.57
CA ARG A 41 -7.35 1.34 -13.35
C ARG A 41 -8.41 1.91 -12.42
N ILE A 42 -8.23 3.17 -12.02
CA ILE A 42 -9.15 3.88 -11.12
C ILE A 42 -10.21 4.57 -11.98
N ARG A 43 -11.44 4.06 -11.96
CA ARG A 43 -12.58 4.65 -12.68
C ARG A 43 -12.96 6.02 -12.11
N ASP A 44 -13.01 6.12 -10.79
CA ASP A 44 -13.54 7.28 -10.07
C ASP A 44 -12.40 8.12 -9.48
N LEU A 45 -11.52 8.62 -10.36
CA LEU A 45 -10.35 9.40 -9.94
C LEU A 45 -10.76 10.66 -9.15
N GLY A 46 -11.87 11.29 -9.52
CA GLY A 46 -12.41 12.47 -8.83
C GLY A 46 -12.81 12.23 -7.37
N ASP A 47 -13.18 11.00 -7.03
CA ASP A 47 -13.53 10.60 -5.66
C ASP A 47 -12.33 10.09 -4.85
N THR A 48 -11.18 9.92 -5.52
CA THR A 48 -9.97 9.41 -4.89
C THR A 48 -9.37 10.47 -3.98
N LYS A 49 -9.22 10.11 -2.70
CA LYS A 49 -8.62 10.98 -1.70
C LYS A 49 -7.09 10.92 -1.74
N LEU A 50 -6.47 12.06 -2.03
CA LEU A 50 -5.02 12.25 -2.00
C LEU A 50 -4.57 12.61 -0.57
N TYR A 51 -3.37 12.18 -0.20
CA TYR A 51 -2.80 12.45 1.12
C TYR A 51 -1.48 13.18 0.98
N ILE A 52 -1.36 14.33 1.66
CA ILE A 52 -0.18 15.19 1.55
C ILE A 52 0.68 15.11 2.81
N PRO A 53 2.01 15.32 2.72
CA PRO A 53 2.83 15.53 3.90
C PRO A 53 2.32 16.73 4.71
N LYS A 54 2.53 16.71 6.03
CA LYS A 54 2.19 17.85 6.88
C LYS A 54 3.08 19.05 6.53
N GLY A 55 2.49 20.13 6.03
CA GLY A 55 3.18 21.37 5.65
C GLY A 55 2.21 22.44 5.14
N ASP A 56 2.74 23.61 4.79
CA ASP A 56 1.96 24.80 4.39
C ASP A 56 1.72 24.91 2.87
N ALA A 57 1.91 23.81 2.12
CA ALA A 57 1.67 23.82 0.68
C ALA A 57 0.17 24.01 0.38
N ALA A 58 -0.19 25.16 -0.19
CA ALA A 58 -1.55 25.46 -0.62
C ALA A 58 -1.82 24.81 -1.99
N TYR A 59 -2.50 23.67 -1.97
CA TYR A 59 -2.95 22.98 -3.18
C TYR A 59 -4.39 23.37 -3.53
N ASP A 60 -4.61 24.62 -3.93
CA ASP A 60 -5.97 25.17 -4.12
C ASP A 60 -6.83 24.37 -5.12
N ALA A 61 -6.22 23.93 -6.24
CA ALA A 61 -6.92 23.13 -7.25
C ALA A 61 -7.23 21.68 -6.80
N LEU A 62 -6.43 21.12 -5.88
CA LEU A 62 -6.57 19.74 -5.41
C LEU A 62 -7.30 19.64 -4.07
N LYS A 63 -7.67 20.77 -3.47
CA LYS A 63 -8.35 20.85 -2.16
C LYS A 63 -9.57 19.92 -2.04
N PRO A 64 -10.44 19.74 -3.06
CA PRO A 64 -11.56 18.79 -2.97
C PRO A 64 -11.13 17.32 -2.90
N MET A 65 -9.96 17.01 -3.46
CA MET A 65 -9.37 15.67 -3.51
C MET A 65 -8.49 15.37 -2.29
N ILE A 66 -8.05 16.37 -1.53
CA ILE A 66 -7.23 16.14 -0.34
C ILE A 66 -8.08 15.53 0.79
N GLY A 67 -7.73 14.31 1.19
CA GLY A 67 -8.39 13.58 2.28
C GLY A 67 -7.72 13.74 3.64
N GLY A 68 -6.55 14.35 3.71
CA GLY A 68 -5.83 14.61 4.95
C GLY A 68 -4.32 14.57 4.81
N THR A 69 -3.63 14.51 5.96
CA THR A 69 -2.17 14.50 6.04
C THR A 69 -1.60 13.13 6.36
N LEU A 70 -0.45 12.81 5.80
CA LEU A 70 0.32 11.59 6.07
C LEU A 70 0.96 11.60 7.46
N ASN A 71 0.87 10.48 8.19
CA ASN A 71 1.55 10.28 9.46
C ASN A 71 2.91 9.57 9.28
N ILE A 72 3.88 10.31 8.74
CA ILE A 72 5.24 9.81 8.47
C ILE A 72 5.94 9.34 9.75
N LYS A 73 5.64 9.95 10.90
CA LYS A 73 6.23 9.54 12.19
C LYS A 73 5.82 8.11 12.55
N HIS A 74 4.57 7.74 12.28
CA HIS A 74 4.07 6.39 12.53
C HIS A 74 4.70 5.35 11.60
N VAL A 75 4.90 5.70 10.32
CA VAL A 75 5.64 4.84 9.37
C VAL A 75 7.05 4.58 9.88
N ARG A 76 7.77 5.63 10.30
CA ARG A 76 9.13 5.51 10.85
C ARG A 76 9.18 4.65 12.12
N ALA A 77 8.21 4.82 13.02
CA ALA A 77 8.15 4.05 14.26
C ALA A 77 7.97 2.54 14.06
N HIS A 78 7.35 2.12 12.95
CA HIS A 78 7.10 0.72 12.61
C HIS A 78 7.93 0.22 11.41
N TRP A 79 8.95 0.96 11.00
CA TRP A 79 9.70 0.68 9.76
C TRP A 79 10.30 -0.73 9.74
N ASP A 80 10.93 -1.15 10.84
CA ASP A 80 11.53 -2.48 10.94
C ASP A 80 10.48 -3.60 10.82
N GLU A 81 9.27 -3.39 11.36
CA GLU A 81 8.19 -4.35 11.25
C GLU A 81 7.63 -4.44 9.83
N ILE A 82 7.57 -3.31 9.12
CA ILE A 82 7.19 -3.26 7.70
C ILE A 82 8.20 -4.05 6.86
N LEU A 83 9.50 -3.81 7.06
CA LEU A 83 10.56 -4.52 6.34
C LEU A 83 10.56 -6.02 6.67
N ARG A 84 10.37 -6.38 7.94
CA ARG A 84 10.25 -7.77 8.37
C ARG A 84 9.07 -8.45 7.67
N LEU A 85 7.91 -7.80 7.63
CA LEU A 85 6.74 -8.33 6.93
C LEU A 85 7.02 -8.58 5.44
N ALA A 86 7.54 -7.58 4.74
CA ALA A 86 7.85 -7.68 3.31
C ALA A 86 8.87 -8.80 3.04
N THR A 87 9.89 -8.91 3.90
CA THR A 87 10.91 -9.96 3.81
C THR A 87 10.33 -11.35 4.04
N SER A 88 9.49 -11.53 5.08
CA SER A 88 8.84 -12.82 5.34
C SER A 88 7.94 -13.26 4.19
N ILE A 89 7.26 -12.32 3.53
CA ILE A 89 6.46 -12.59 2.33
C ILE A 89 7.38 -12.99 1.16
N LYS A 90 8.44 -12.21 0.91
CA LYS A 90 9.40 -12.45 -0.19
C LYS A 90 10.13 -13.79 -0.04
N GLN A 91 10.41 -14.21 1.20
CA GLN A 91 11.03 -15.51 1.51
C GLN A 91 10.03 -16.68 1.50
N GLY A 92 8.73 -16.42 1.37
CA GLY A 92 7.70 -17.45 1.39
C GLY A 92 7.42 -18.05 2.77
N THR A 93 7.92 -17.44 3.86
CA THR A 93 7.61 -17.87 5.24
C THR A 93 6.13 -17.68 5.58
N VAL A 94 5.50 -16.65 4.99
CA VAL A 94 4.07 -16.37 5.06
C VAL A 94 3.57 -15.93 3.69
N THR A 95 2.32 -16.22 3.34
CA THR A 95 1.74 -15.72 2.09
C THR A 95 1.26 -14.28 2.23
N ALA A 96 1.30 -13.51 1.14
CA ALA A 96 0.81 -12.14 1.13
C ALA A 96 -0.70 -12.07 1.39
N SER A 97 -1.48 -13.00 0.82
CA SER A 97 -2.93 -13.09 1.06
C SER A 97 -3.28 -13.30 2.53
N LEU A 98 -2.55 -14.16 3.24
CA LEU A 98 -2.75 -14.42 4.66
C LEU A 98 -2.50 -13.15 5.49
N MET A 99 -1.40 -12.45 5.21
CA MET A 99 -1.05 -11.23 5.92
C MET A 99 -2.03 -10.10 5.64
N LEU A 100 -2.45 -9.90 4.38
CA LEU A 100 -3.46 -8.92 4.03
C LEU A 100 -4.80 -9.20 4.72
N ARG A 101 -5.24 -10.46 4.75
CA ARG A 101 -6.46 -10.86 5.48
C ARG A 101 -6.34 -10.53 6.97
N LYS A 102 -5.20 -10.84 7.60
CA LYS A 102 -4.96 -10.57 9.03
C LYS A 102 -4.92 -9.08 9.34
N LEU A 103 -4.22 -8.28 8.53
CA LEU A 103 -4.14 -6.82 8.68
C LEU A 103 -5.50 -6.15 8.46
N GLY A 104 -6.27 -6.64 7.49
CA GLY A 104 -7.63 -6.18 7.20
C GLY A 104 -8.66 -6.52 8.27
N SER A 105 -8.38 -7.50 9.14
CA SER A 105 -9.32 -7.94 10.19
C SER A 105 -9.46 -6.93 11.33
N TYR A 106 -8.36 -6.28 11.75
CA TYR A 106 -8.36 -5.33 12.88
C TYR A 106 -7.49 -4.09 12.60
N PRO A 107 -7.80 -3.31 11.56
CA PRO A 107 -6.86 -2.34 11.03
C PRO A 107 -6.72 -1.06 11.86
N ARG A 108 -7.62 -0.80 12.83
CA ARG A 108 -7.52 0.35 13.74
C ARG A 108 -6.80 0.03 15.06
N GLN A 109 -6.63 -1.24 15.38
CA GLN A 109 -5.99 -1.70 16.62
C GLN A 109 -4.56 -2.19 16.40
N ASN A 110 -4.14 -2.33 15.13
CA ASN A 110 -2.82 -2.82 14.77
C ASN A 110 -1.93 -1.68 14.24
N GLY A 111 -0.89 -1.33 15.00
CA GLY A 111 0.07 -0.28 14.63
C GLY A 111 0.75 -0.52 13.28
N LEU A 112 1.08 -1.77 12.95
CA LEU A 112 1.67 -2.15 11.66
C LEU A 112 0.68 -1.97 10.50
N ALA A 113 -0.60 -2.31 10.70
CA ALA A 113 -1.63 -2.09 9.68
C ALA A 113 -1.81 -0.60 9.39
N VAL A 114 -1.81 0.23 10.44
CA VAL A 114 -1.86 1.69 10.26
C VAL A 114 -0.61 2.19 9.52
N ALA A 115 0.58 1.72 9.87
CA ALA A 115 1.81 2.12 9.22
C ALA A 115 1.87 1.72 7.73
N LEU A 116 1.44 0.49 7.40
CA LEU A 116 1.32 0.03 6.01
C LEU A 116 0.28 0.83 5.22
N ARG A 117 -0.84 1.20 5.84
CA ARG A 117 -1.82 2.08 5.21
C ARG A 117 -1.21 3.45 4.88
N GLU A 118 -0.50 4.07 5.82
CA GLU A 118 0.17 5.36 5.59
C GLU A 118 1.22 5.26 4.46
N LEU A 119 2.00 4.19 4.42
CA LEU A 119 2.93 3.92 3.31
C LEU A 119 2.19 3.75 1.98
N GLY A 120 1.06 3.03 1.99
CA GLY A 120 0.22 2.85 0.82
C GLY A 120 -0.37 4.14 0.26
N ARG A 121 -0.69 5.09 1.15
CA ARG A 121 -1.17 6.42 0.77
C ARG A 121 -0.08 7.26 0.11
N ILE A 122 1.18 7.09 0.55
CA ILE A 122 2.35 7.70 -0.09
C ILE A 122 2.50 7.15 -1.51
N GLU A 123 2.49 5.83 -1.67
CA GLU A 123 2.67 5.21 -3.00
C GLU A 123 1.52 5.50 -3.98
N ARG A 124 0.32 5.78 -3.47
CA ARG A 124 -0.83 6.12 -4.29
C ARG A 124 -0.87 7.59 -4.72
N THR A 125 -0.34 8.51 -3.90
CA THR A 125 -0.45 9.97 -4.10
C THR A 125 0.77 10.52 -4.81
#